data_AF-A0A8J3JGF7-F1
#
_entry.id   AF-A0A8J3JGF7-F1
#
_cell.length_a   1.000
_cell.length_b   1.000
_cell.length_c   1.000
_cell.angle_alpha   90.00
_cell.angle_beta   90.00
_cell.angle_gamma   90.00
#
_symmetry.space_group_name_H-M   'P 1'
#
loop_
_entity.id
_entity.type
_entity.pdbx_description
1 polymer ?
#
loop_
_entity_poly.entity_id
_entity_poly.type
_entity_poly.pdbx_seq_one_letter_code
_entity_poly.pdbx_strand_id
1 'polypeptide(L)'
;MSFVFCADPLTPGRVDPHFAGQARAAREAGGTVALLDHDALLAGDVAGAVRRVPRDLGEVWYRGWMIPTGRYAELAGALAARGVILRVSPEAYRAAHELPGWYAALAEVTPRSVWTPWEPGVAPTTEQAAALAAPLGSGPAVVKDYVKSRKHEWDEACFVPDLADTAHLRRVLARLVELQEDTLQGGLVVRRFEHFARRDGRTVEARVWWVHGEPVLTGPHPDTPDLAAAPGLAAIAPLVAAFGHPFVTTDVALRDDGAWRVVELGDGQVSDLPSGLDPAALIAGLA
;
A
#
# COMPACT_ATOMS: atom_id res chain seq x y z
N MET A 1 15.17 -19.85 1.03
CA MET A 1 14.04 -18.97 1.39
C MET A 1 12.78 -19.43 0.68
N SER A 2 11.60 -19.25 1.26
CA SER A 2 10.34 -19.71 0.69
C SER A 2 9.41 -18.53 0.39
N PHE A 3 8.72 -18.59 -0.74
CA PHE A 3 7.78 -17.56 -1.20
C PHE A 3 6.44 -18.19 -1.58
N VAL A 4 5.36 -17.49 -1.27
CA VAL A 4 4.02 -17.76 -1.78
C VAL A 4 3.66 -16.64 -2.76
N PHE A 5 3.49 -17.00 -4.03
CA PHE A 5 3.07 -16.08 -5.08
C PHE A 5 1.61 -16.32 -5.49
N CYS A 6 0.92 -15.29 -5.98
CA CYS A 6 -0.37 -15.47 -6.64
C CYS A 6 -0.25 -16.44 -7.83
N ALA A 7 -1.19 -17.36 -7.94
CA ALA A 7 -1.36 -18.22 -9.10
C ALA A 7 -1.99 -17.44 -10.27
N ASP A 8 -1.65 -17.84 -11.49
CA ASP A 8 -2.32 -17.35 -12.70
C ASP A 8 -3.80 -17.79 -12.68
N PRO A 9 -4.76 -16.86 -12.71
CA PRO A 9 -6.20 -17.19 -12.69
C PRO A 9 -6.65 -17.94 -13.95
N LEU A 10 -5.95 -17.77 -15.08
CA LEU A 10 -6.26 -18.44 -16.35
C LEU A 10 -5.53 -19.77 -16.51
N THR A 11 -4.38 -19.94 -15.85
CA THR A 11 -3.59 -21.18 -15.88
C THR A 11 -3.28 -21.69 -14.47
N PRO A 12 -4.27 -22.29 -13.78
CA PRO A 12 -4.14 -22.66 -12.37
C PRO A 12 -3.02 -23.70 -12.15
N GLY A 13 -1.86 -23.25 -11.67
CA GLY A 13 -0.63 -24.05 -11.56
C GLY A 13 0.63 -23.32 -12.01
N ARG A 14 0.49 -22.14 -12.62
CA ARG A 14 1.59 -21.21 -12.89
C ARG A 14 1.52 -20.04 -11.92
N VAL A 15 2.67 -19.37 -11.73
CA VAL A 15 2.69 -18.06 -11.08
C VAL A 15 2.00 -17.08 -12.02
N ASP A 16 1.23 -16.15 -11.46
CA ASP A 16 0.66 -15.02 -12.20
C ASP A 16 1.75 -14.35 -13.06
N PRO A 17 1.50 -14.12 -14.37
CA PRO A 17 2.48 -13.51 -15.28
C PRO A 17 3.10 -12.21 -14.75
N HIS A 18 2.35 -11.41 -13.99
CA HIS A 18 2.82 -10.17 -13.40
C HIS A 18 3.98 -10.39 -12.40
N PHE A 19 3.95 -11.51 -11.65
CA PHE A 19 4.99 -11.85 -10.68
C PHE A 19 5.99 -12.90 -11.18
N ALA A 20 5.87 -13.37 -12.43
CA ALA A 20 6.68 -14.46 -12.97
C ALA A 20 8.19 -14.18 -12.95
N GLY A 21 8.60 -12.93 -13.22
CA GLY A 21 10.00 -12.50 -13.15
C GLY A 21 10.58 -12.62 -11.73
N GLN A 22 9.83 -12.16 -10.73
CA GLN A 22 10.21 -12.25 -9.31
C GLN A 22 10.27 -13.71 -8.85
N ALA A 23 9.30 -14.54 -9.24
CA ALA A 23 9.29 -15.96 -8.88
C ALA A 23 10.42 -16.76 -9.57
N ARG A 24 10.85 -16.37 -10.78
CA ARG A 24 12.05 -16.92 -11.41
C ARG A 24 13.30 -16.55 -10.63
N ALA A 25 13.49 -15.27 -10.31
CA ALA A 25 14.62 -14.81 -9.51
C ALA A 25 14.68 -15.51 -8.14
N ALA A 26 13.54 -15.73 -7.48
CA ALA A 26 13.48 -16.50 -6.24
C ALA A 26 13.97 -17.94 -6.40
N ARG A 27 13.61 -18.62 -7.50
CA ARG A 27 14.11 -19.98 -7.79
C ARG A 27 15.61 -20.00 -8.11
N GLU A 28 16.08 -19.03 -8.89
CA GLU A 28 17.50 -18.90 -9.25
C GLU A 28 18.38 -18.64 -8.02
N ALA A 29 17.85 -17.92 -7.03
CA ALA A 29 18.47 -17.75 -5.72
C ALA A 29 18.35 -18.99 -4.79
N GLY A 30 17.88 -20.13 -5.30
CA GLY A 30 17.70 -21.37 -4.53
C GLY A 30 16.47 -21.38 -3.61
N GLY A 31 15.51 -20.47 -3.84
CA GLY A 31 14.28 -20.38 -3.07
C GLY A 31 13.17 -21.33 -3.55
N THR A 32 12.29 -21.69 -2.61
CA THR A 32 11.07 -22.47 -2.87
C THR A 32 9.93 -21.53 -3.24
N VAL A 33 9.18 -21.87 -4.30
CA VAL A 33 8.00 -21.10 -4.73
C VAL A 33 6.74 -21.96 -4.60
N ALA A 34 5.79 -21.48 -3.82
CA ALA A 34 4.44 -22.01 -3.68
C ALA A 34 3.42 -21.04 -4.29
N LEU A 35 2.20 -21.54 -4.53
CA LEU A 35 1.13 -20.80 -5.22
C LEU A 35 -0.08 -20.62 -4.32
N LEU A 36 -0.56 -19.38 -4.22
CA LEU A 36 -1.81 -18.97 -3.60
C LEU A 36 -2.86 -18.72 -4.70
N ASP A 37 -4.02 -19.35 -4.58
CA ASP A 37 -5.17 -19.02 -5.41
C ASP A 37 -5.89 -17.80 -4.80
N HIS A 38 -5.62 -16.62 -5.37
CA HIS A 38 -6.03 -15.32 -4.82
C HIS A 38 -7.53 -15.07 -4.99
N ASP A 39 -8.10 -15.47 -6.13
CA ASP A 39 -9.53 -15.36 -6.38
C ASP A 39 -10.33 -16.22 -5.39
N ALA A 40 -9.88 -17.46 -5.13
CA ALA A 40 -10.47 -18.29 -4.09
C ALA A 40 -10.41 -17.63 -2.70
N LEU A 41 -9.29 -16.99 -2.37
CA LEU A 41 -9.15 -16.27 -1.10
C LEU A 41 -10.14 -15.10 -0.99
N LEU A 42 -10.25 -14.28 -2.05
CA LEU A 42 -11.18 -13.15 -2.07
C LEU A 42 -12.65 -13.60 -2.02
N ALA A 43 -12.97 -14.72 -2.66
CA ALA A 43 -14.29 -15.36 -2.58
C ALA A 43 -14.59 -16.01 -1.21
N GLY A 44 -13.62 -16.05 -0.29
CA GLY A 44 -13.77 -16.66 1.03
C GLY A 44 -13.53 -18.18 1.07
N ASP A 45 -13.12 -18.80 -0.03
CA ASP A 45 -12.63 -20.19 -0.05
C ASP A 45 -11.15 -20.24 0.35
N VAL A 46 -10.89 -19.98 1.63
CA VAL A 46 -9.53 -19.95 2.19
C VAL A 46 -8.84 -21.31 2.08
N ALA A 47 -9.60 -22.41 2.21
CA ALA A 47 -9.05 -23.76 2.09
C ALA A 47 -8.63 -24.07 0.64
N GLY A 48 -9.43 -23.67 -0.35
CA GLY A 48 -9.09 -23.72 -1.77
C GLY A 48 -7.89 -22.85 -2.11
N ALA A 49 -7.83 -21.63 -1.55
CA ALA A 49 -6.76 -20.67 -1.75
C ALA A 49 -5.37 -21.27 -1.46
N VAL A 50 -5.23 -21.96 -0.33
CA VAL A 50 -3.94 -22.52 0.13
C VAL A 50 -3.71 -23.96 -0.30
N ARG A 51 -4.63 -24.58 -1.07
CA ARG A 51 -4.58 -26.02 -1.40
C ARG A 51 -3.25 -26.44 -2.03
N ARG A 52 -2.68 -25.57 -2.87
CA ARG A 52 -1.42 -25.81 -3.61
C ARG A 52 -0.16 -25.43 -2.83
N VAL A 53 -0.28 -24.87 -1.62
CA VAL A 53 0.88 -24.53 -0.79
C VAL A 53 1.37 -25.78 -0.05
N PRO A 54 2.60 -26.26 -0.26
CA PRO A 54 3.14 -27.40 0.49
C PRO A 54 3.04 -27.21 2.01
N ARG A 55 2.91 -28.32 2.75
CA ARG A 55 2.94 -28.29 4.22
C ARG A 55 4.38 -28.10 4.71
N ASP A 56 4.50 -27.58 5.93
CA ASP A 56 5.74 -27.50 6.71
C ASP A 56 6.88 -26.74 5.99
N LEU A 57 6.52 -25.74 5.17
CA LEU A 57 7.49 -24.85 4.51
C LEU A 57 8.21 -23.89 5.47
N GLY A 58 7.76 -23.81 6.72
CA GLY A 58 8.27 -22.85 7.70
C GLY A 58 7.86 -21.42 7.34
N GLU A 59 8.77 -20.47 7.48
CA GLU A 59 8.51 -19.07 7.19
C GLU A 59 8.52 -18.78 5.68
N VAL A 60 7.51 -18.02 5.23
CA VAL A 60 7.36 -17.64 3.82
C VAL A 60 7.09 -16.14 3.68
N TRP A 61 7.62 -15.55 2.62
CA TRP A 61 7.17 -14.25 2.14
C TRP A 61 5.92 -14.41 1.27
N TYR A 62 4.93 -13.55 1.42
CA TYR A 62 3.91 -13.38 0.40
C TYR A 62 4.37 -12.35 -0.64
N ARG A 63 4.14 -12.62 -1.93
CA ARG A 63 4.30 -11.65 -3.01
C ARG A 63 3.16 -11.78 -4.00
N GLY A 64 2.29 -10.79 -4.05
CA GLY A 64 1.07 -10.92 -4.84
C GLY A 64 0.22 -9.65 -4.86
N TRP A 65 -1.04 -9.84 -5.24
CA TRP A 65 -2.03 -8.77 -5.26
C TRP A 65 -2.48 -8.37 -3.85
N MET A 66 -3.05 -7.18 -3.74
CA MET A 66 -3.60 -6.69 -2.49
C MET A 66 -4.64 -7.65 -1.89
N ILE A 67 -4.59 -7.87 -0.57
CA ILE A 67 -5.56 -8.67 0.18
C ILE A 67 -6.20 -7.79 1.26
N PRO A 68 -7.54 -7.76 1.42
CA PRO A 68 -8.17 -7.08 2.55
C PRO A 68 -7.65 -7.60 3.89
N THR A 69 -7.46 -6.74 4.89
CA THR A 69 -6.76 -7.14 6.14
C THR A 69 -7.43 -8.29 6.90
N GLY A 70 -8.77 -8.39 6.84
CA GLY A 70 -9.52 -9.55 7.36
C GLY A 70 -9.20 -10.86 6.61
N ARG A 71 -9.18 -10.83 5.28
CA ARG A 71 -8.81 -11.98 4.42
C ARG A 71 -7.34 -12.38 4.62
N TYR A 72 -6.45 -11.42 4.86
CA TYR A 72 -5.05 -11.71 5.15
C TYR A 72 -4.87 -12.44 6.49
N ALA A 73 -5.66 -12.09 7.51
CA ALA A 73 -5.68 -12.83 8.78
C ALA A 73 -6.18 -14.27 8.61
N GLU A 74 -7.23 -14.47 7.81
CA GLU A 74 -7.73 -15.81 7.47
C GLU A 74 -6.68 -16.63 6.71
N LEU A 75 -6.00 -16.03 5.74
CA LEU A 75 -4.89 -16.64 5.01
C LEU A 75 -3.78 -17.08 5.97
N ALA A 76 -3.36 -16.21 6.89
CA ALA A 76 -2.33 -16.52 7.88
C ALA A 76 -2.71 -17.74 8.74
N GLY A 77 -3.96 -17.81 9.21
CA GLY A 77 -4.47 -18.95 9.98
C GLY A 77 -4.48 -20.26 9.17
N ALA A 78 -4.90 -20.20 7.90
CA ALA A 78 -4.94 -21.38 7.03
C ALA A 78 -3.54 -21.89 6.65
N LEU A 79 -2.59 -20.99 6.45
CA LEU A 79 -1.18 -21.34 6.25
C LEU A 79 -0.56 -21.93 7.53
N ALA A 80 -0.85 -21.36 8.71
CA ALA A 80 -0.35 -21.86 9.98
C ALA A 80 -0.83 -23.29 10.26
N ALA A 81 -2.08 -23.62 9.93
CA ALA A 81 -2.63 -24.98 10.02
C ALA A 81 -1.93 -26.00 9.07
N ARG A 82 -1.12 -25.51 8.13
CA ARG A 82 -0.27 -26.30 7.24
C ARG A 82 1.20 -26.28 7.65
N GLY A 83 1.57 -25.69 8.79
CA GLY A 83 2.98 -25.53 9.19
C GLY A 83 3.72 -24.45 8.39
N VAL A 84 2.99 -23.46 7.87
CA VAL A 84 3.52 -22.35 7.07
C VAL A 84 3.23 -21.02 7.77
N ILE A 85 4.26 -20.21 8.02
CA ILE A 85 4.15 -18.95 8.76
C ILE A 85 4.47 -17.79 7.81
N LEU A 86 3.57 -16.81 7.70
CA LEU A 86 3.86 -15.59 6.95
C LEU A 86 4.88 -14.75 7.71
N ARG A 87 5.93 -14.28 7.02
CA ARG A 87 6.95 -13.39 7.58
C ARG A 87 6.41 -12.04 8.03
N VAL A 88 5.31 -11.62 7.43
CA VAL A 88 4.55 -10.46 7.86
C VAL A 88 3.27 -10.96 8.53
N SER A 89 3.15 -10.72 9.84
CA SER A 89 1.96 -11.10 10.60
C SER A 89 0.73 -10.31 10.12
N PRO A 90 -0.50 -10.76 10.42
CA PRO A 90 -1.70 -9.98 10.09
C PRO A 90 -1.71 -8.57 10.68
N GLU A 91 -1.17 -8.39 11.87
CA GLU A 91 -1.03 -7.09 12.53
C GLU A 91 -0.02 -6.20 11.81
N ALA A 92 1.13 -6.75 11.43
CA ALA A 92 2.15 -6.03 10.67
C ALA A 92 1.63 -5.63 9.29
N TYR A 93 0.97 -6.56 8.58
CA TYR A 93 0.34 -6.29 7.29
C TYR A 93 -0.66 -5.14 7.42
N ARG A 94 -1.58 -5.17 8.40
CA ARG A 94 -2.50 -4.04 8.64
C ARG A 94 -1.74 -2.74 8.93
N ALA A 95 -0.71 -2.80 9.76
CA ALA A 95 0.05 -1.63 10.18
C ALA A 95 0.72 -0.91 9.00
N ALA A 96 1.25 -1.66 8.03
CA ALA A 96 1.85 -1.10 6.81
C ALA A 96 0.83 -0.84 5.69
N HIS A 97 -0.30 -1.55 5.69
CA HIS A 97 -1.30 -1.46 4.61
C HIS A 97 -2.28 -0.29 4.81
N GLU A 98 -2.67 0.00 6.05
CA GLU A 98 -3.67 1.02 6.37
C GLU A 98 -3.00 2.24 7.04
N LEU A 99 -3.35 3.45 6.59
CA LEU A 99 -2.77 4.72 7.07
C LEU A 99 -2.66 4.85 8.59
N PRO A 100 -3.69 4.51 9.40
CA PRO A 100 -3.61 4.66 10.86
C PRO A 100 -2.48 3.85 11.49
N GLY A 101 -2.05 2.76 10.85
CA GLY A 101 -1.02 1.85 11.35
C GLY A 101 0.40 2.42 11.29
N TRP A 102 0.69 3.26 10.30
CA TRP A 102 2.04 3.79 10.08
C TRP A 102 2.15 5.31 10.26
N TYR A 103 1.03 6.06 10.20
CA TYR A 103 1.06 7.53 10.18
C TYR A 103 1.88 8.14 11.32
N ALA A 104 1.71 7.63 12.55
CA ALA A 104 2.41 8.18 13.72
C ALA A 104 3.94 8.09 13.60
N ALA A 105 4.46 6.99 13.03
CA ALA A 105 5.90 6.79 12.85
C ALA A 105 6.50 7.74 11.80
N LEU A 106 5.71 8.16 10.81
CA LEU A 106 6.17 9.01 9.71
C LEU A 106 5.56 10.42 9.72
N ALA A 107 4.94 10.83 10.84
CA ALA A 107 4.19 12.09 10.95
C ALA A 107 5.03 13.33 10.61
N GLU A 108 6.34 13.29 10.85
CA GLU A 108 7.26 14.39 10.55
C GLU A 108 7.53 14.56 9.04
N VAL A 109 7.40 13.49 8.26
CA VAL A 109 7.75 13.46 6.83
C VAL A 109 6.55 13.20 5.91
N THR A 110 5.35 12.97 6.44
CA THR A 110 4.12 12.78 5.66
C THR A 110 3.16 13.96 5.83
N PRO A 111 2.33 14.34 4.82
CA PRO A 111 1.40 15.44 4.98
C PRO A 111 0.43 15.20 6.14
N ARG A 112 0.15 16.26 6.91
CA ARG A 112 -0.70 16.17 8.10
C ARG A 112 -2.06 15.59 7.74
N SER A 113 -2.45 14.52 8.41
CA SER A 113 -3.67 13.76 8.12
C SER A 113 -4.51 13.57 9.37
N VAL A 114 -5.82 13.50 9.19
CA VAL A 114 -6.82 13.10 10.19
C VAL A 114 -7.71 12.05 9.56
N TRP A 115 -8.25 11.14 10.38
CA TRP A 115 -9.03 10.03 9.88
C TRP A 115 -10.07 9.56 10.91
N THR A 116 -11.06 8.82 10.43
CA THR A 116 -12.05 8.12 11.26
C THR A 116 -12.42 6.80 10.59
N PRO A 117 -12.67 5.72 11.35
CA PRO A 117 -13.31 4.53 10.82
C PRO A 117 -14.62 4.90 10.13
N TRP A 118 -14.95 4.19 9.05
CA TRP A 118 -16.12 4.48 8.26
C TRP A 118 -16.67 3.23 7.58
N GLU A 119 -17.99 3.11 7.57
CA GLU A 119 -18.67 1.97 6.96
C GLU A 119 -18.92 2.21 5.47
N PRO A 120 -18.72 1.19 4.61
CA PRO A 120 -19.09 1.24 3.20
C PRO A 120 -20.54 1.70 2.96
N GLY A 121 -20.77 2.46 1.89
CA GLY A 121 -22.11 2.86 1.43
C GLY A 121 -22.86 3.90 2.27
N VAL A 122 -22.33 4.33 3.41
CA VAL A 122 -22.98 5.34 4.28
C VAL A 122 -22.40 6.73 4.00
N ALA A 123 -23.15 7.62 3.38
CA ALA A 123 -22.67 8.99 3.12
C ALA A 123 -22.56 9.81 4.43
N PRO A 124 -21.47 10.59 4.64
CA PRO A 124 -21.33 11.45 5.82
C PRO A 124 -22.31 12.62 5.80
N THR A 125 -22.74 13.04 6.99
CA THR A 125 -23.38 14.34 7.20
C THR A 125 -22.35 15.47 7.18
N THR A 126 -22.83 16.71 7.06
CA THR A 126 -21.96 17.90 7.07
C THR A 126 -21.26 18.04 8.43
N GLU A 127 -21.93 17.72 9.52
CA GLU A 127 -21.38 17.78 10.89
C GLU A 127 -20.26 16.74 11.07
N GLN A 128 -20.43 15.52 10.55
CA GLN A 128 -19.41 14.48 10.60
C GLN A 128 -18.17 14.87 9.79
N ALA A 129 -18.39 15.41 8.57
CA ALA A 129 -17.30 15.91 7.73
C ALA A 129 -16.54 17.07 8.40
N ALA A 130 -17.27 18.03 8.98
CA ALA A 130 -16.68 19.16 9.71
C ALA A 130 -15.90 18.69 10.94
N ALA A 131 -16.45 17.77 11.73
CA ALA A 131 -15.80 17.23 12.92
C ALA A 131 -14.49 16.49 12.57
N LEU A 132 -14.49 15.70 11.49
CA LEU A 132 -13.30 15.01 10.99
C LEU A 132 -12.20 16.00 10.61
N ALA A 133 -12.52 17.05 9.86
CA ALA A 133 -11.54 18.03 9.37
C ALA A 133 -11.16 19.10 10.39
N ALA A 134 -11.92 19.28 11.47
CA ALA A 134 -11.71 20.34 12.47
C ALA A 134 -10.25 20.44 12.98
N PRO A 135 -9.53 19.33 13.29
CA PRO A 135 -8.16 19.44 13.75
C PRO A 135 -7.21 20.01 12.69
N LEU A 136 -7.53 19.87 11.40
CA LEU A 136 -6.72 20.41 10.33
C LEU A 136 -6.88 21.93 10.21
N GLY A 137 -8.09 22.47 10.35
CA GLY A 137 -8.41 23.89 10.09
C GLY A 137 -8.74 24.14 8.60
N SER A 138 -8.65 25.39 8.12
CA SER A 138 -8.97 25.77 6.73
C SER A 138 -7.82 25.51 5.75
N GLY A 139 -8.10 25.56 4.45
CA GLY A 139 -7.14 25.38 3.36
C GLY A 139 -7.27 24.03 2.64
N PRO A 140 -6.49 23.79 1.58
CA PRO A 140 -6.70 22.68 0.68
C PRO A 140 -6.34 21.32 1.28
N ALA A 141 -7.01 20.29 0.81
CA ALA A 141 -6.86 18.92 1.26
C ALA A 141 -7.14 17.90 0.16
N VAL A 142 -6.69 16.67 0.39
CA VAL A 142 -7.04 15.48 -0.35
C VAL A 142 -7.79 14.54 0.60
N VAL A 143 -8.82 13.86 0.09
CA VAL A 143 -9.53 12.80 0.78
C VAL A 143 -9.19 11.44 0.16
N LYS A 144 -9.12 10.42 1.00
CA LYS A 144 -8.90 9.03 0.59
C LYS A 144 -9.50 8.08 1.63
N ASP A 145 -9.58 6.79 1.33
CA ASP A 145 -9.76 5.80 2.39
C ASP A 145 -8.41 5.45 3.05
N TYR A 146 -8.35 4.44 3.94
CA TYR A 146 -7.08 4.11 4.60
C TYR A 146 -5.98 3.63 3.67
N VAL A 147 -6.30 3.24 2.43
CA VAL A 147 -5.38 2.63 1.47
C VAL A 147 -5.34 3.43 0.16
N LYS A 148 -6.47 3.65 -0.51
CA LYS A 148 -6.60 4.17 -1.87
C LYS A 148 -7.36 5.51 -1.93
N SER A 149 -7.05 6.28 -2.98
CA SER A 149 -7.76 7.51 -3.34
C SER A 149 -8.48 7.36 -4.69
N ARG A 150 -9.30 8.35 -5.03
CA ARG A 150 -9.99 8.47 -6.33
C ARG A 150 -9.31 9.52 -7.21
N LYS A 151 -8.02 9.32 -7.46
CA LYS A 151 -7.17 10.31 -8.16
C LYS A 151 -7.61 10.62 -9.60
N HIS A 152 -8.36 9.73 -10.25
CA HIS A 152 -8.92 9.96 -11.58
C HIS A 152 -10.17 10.85 -11.54
N GLU A 153 -10.89 10.85 -10.41
CA GLU A 153 -12.03 11.70 -10.11
C GLU A 153 -11.60 12.89 -9.24
N TRP A 154 -10.52 13.58 -9.65
CA TRP A 154 -9.79 14.56 -8.82
C TRP A 154 -10.72 15.59 -8.16
N ASP A 155 -11.52 16.31 -8.95
CA ASP A 155 -12.40 17.37 -8.45
C ASP A 155 -13.67 16.84 -7.77
N GLU A 156 -14.07 15.59 -8.04
CA GLU A 156 -15.32 15.03 -7.55
C GLU A 156 -15.17 14.28 -6.23
N ALA A 157 -14.06 13.54 -6.05
CA ALA A 157 -13.92 12.52 -5.01
C ALA A 157 -12.52 12.49 -4.36
N CYS A 158 -11.65 13.45 -4.64
CA CYS A 158 -10.27 13.45 -4.15
C CYS A 158 -9.88 14.80 -3.53
N PHE A 159 -10.01 15.91 -4.27
CA PHE A 159 -9.51 17.21 -3.86
C PHE A 159 -10.58 18.08 -3.23
N VAL A 160 -10.20 18.79 -2.16
CA VAL A 160 -11.02 19.78 -1.47
C VAL A 160 -10.24 21.10 -1.45
N PRO A 161 -10.71 22.15 -2.15
CA PRO A 161 -9.98 23.42 -2.23
C PRO A 161 -9.82 24.13 -0.88
N ASP A 162 -10.83 24.04 -0.01
CA ASP A 162 -10.81 24.61 1.33
C ASP A 162 -11.67 23.81 2.30
N LEU A 163 -11.06 23.28 3.36
CA LEU A 163 -11.75 22.58 4.44
C LEU A 163 -12.74 23.45 5.24
N ALA A 164 -12.69 24.78 5.11
CA ALA A 164 -13.70 25.67 5.68
C ALA A 164 -15.07 25.55 4.96
N ASP A 165 -15.09 25.13 3.69
CA ASP A 165 -16.33 24.79 2.97
C ASP A 165 -16.75 23.35 3.32
N THR A 166 -17.37 23.20 4.49
CA THR A 166 -17.81 21.90 5.01
C THR A 166 -18.86 21.23 4.14
N ALA A 167 -19.64 22.02 3.39
CA ALA A 167 -20.60 21.48 2.42
C ALA A 167 -19.88 20.85 1.22
N HIS A 168 -18.81 21.49 0.72
CA HIS A 168 -17.97 20.91 -0.33
C HIS A 168 -17.21 19.69 0.15
N LEU A 169 -16.55 19.77 1.31
CA LEU A 169 -15.89 18.62 1.92
C LEU A 169 -16.84 17.42 2.02
N ARG A 170 -18.06 17.63 2.53
CA ARG A 170 -19.08 16.58 2.63
C ARG A 170 -19.47 16.00 1.26
N ARG A 171 -19.58 16.82 0.21
CA ARG A 171 -19.86 16.33 -1.16
C ARG A 171 -18.74 15.41 -1.65
N VAL A 172 -17.48 15.82 -1.51
CA VAL A 172 -16.32 15.04 -1.97
C VAL A 172 -16.20 13.73 -1.18
N LEU A 173 -16.36 13.77 0.15
CA LEU A 173 -16.35 12.55 0.98
C LEU A 173 -17.52 11.61 0.64
N ALA A 174 -18.73 12.14 0.42
CA ALA A 174 -19.86 11.32 0.02
C ALA A 174 -19.63 10.66 -1.35
N ARG A 175 -19.05 11.40 -2.31
CA ARG A 175 -18.70 10.85 -3.62
C ARG A 175 -17.60 9.80 -3.54
N LEU A 176 -16.60 10.01 -2.68
CA LEU A 176 -15.59 9.00 -2.38
C LEU A 176 -16.24 7.71 -1.84
N VAL A 177 -17.12 7.81 -0.84
CA VAL A 177 -17.82 6.64 -0.28
C VAL A 177 -18.66 5.93 -1.33
N GLU A 178 -19.39 6.68 -2.14
CA GLU A 178 -20.20 6.13 -3.24
C GLU A 178 -19.33 5.33 -4.21
N LEU A 179 -18.21 5.89 -4.67
CA LEU A 179 -17.33 5.26 -5.65
C LEU A 179 -16.53 4.09 -5.06
N GLN A 180 -16.21 4.12 -3.75
CA GLN A 180 -15.60 2.99 -3.07
C GLN A 180 -16.55 1.79 -2.95
N GLU A 181 -17.87 2.00 -2.97
CA GLU A 181 -18.87 0.94 -2.83
C GLU A 181 -18.56 0.05 -1.62
N ASP A 182 -18.58 -1.28 -1.80
CA ASP A 182 -18.21 -2.28 -0.80
C ASP A 182 -16.69 -2.47 -0.62
N THR A 183 -15.88 -1.79 -1.45
CA THR A 183 -14.41 -1.88 -1.41
C THR A 183 -13.73 -0.79 -0.56
N LEU A 184 -14.51 0.03 0.16
CA LEU A 184 -13.98 1.03 1.09
C LEU A 184 -13.11 0.35 2.15
N GLN A 185 -11.84 0.77 2.23
CA GLN A 185 -10.88 0.20 3.18
C GLN A 185 -10.84 1.01 4.48
N GLY A 186 -11.45 0.45 5.52
CA GLY A 186 -11.30 0.85 6.93
C GLY A 186 -11.96 2.16 7.35
N GLY A 187 -11.75 3.25 6.63
CA GLY A 187 -12.30 4.55 7.01
C GLY A 187 -11.97 5.69 6.08
N LEU A 188 -12.33 6.90 6.49
CA LEU A 188 -12.12 8.13 5.72
C LEU A 188 -10.90 8.89 6.26
N VAL A 189 -10.10 9.41 5.35
CA VAL A 189 -8.92 10.23 5.62
C VAL A 189 -9.12 11.59 4.98
N VAL A 190 -8.81 12.65 5.72
CA VAL A 190 -8.58 14.00 5.19
C VAL A 190 -7.12 14.35 5.43
N ARG A 191 -6.41 14.72 4.37
CA ARG A 191 -4.97 14.99 4.39
C ARG A 191 -4.70 16.36 3.81
N ARG A 192 -3.80 17.13 4.42
CA ARG A 192 -3.36 18.41 3.87
C ARG A 192 -2.78 18.24 2.47
N PHE A 193 -3.23 19.09 1.55
CA PHE A 193 -2.66 19.16 0.23
C PHE A 193 -1.32 19.90 0.29
N GLU A 194 -0.32 19.37 -0.39
CA GLU A 194 1.00 19.98 -0.52
C GLU A 194 1.34 20.13 -2.00
N HIS A 195 2.07 21.20 -2.32
CA HIS A 195 2.55 21.44 -3.68
C HIS A 195 3.89 20.73 -3.88
N PHE A 196 3.96 19.91 -4.91
CA PHE A 196 5.15 19.13 -5.24
C PHE A 196 5.79 19.63 -6.53
N ALA A 197 7.12 19.54 -6.55
CA ALA A 197 7.95 19.92 -7.66
C ALA A 197 7.55 19.10 -8.89
N ARG A 198 7.49 19.79 -10.05
CA ARG A 198 7.12 19.17 -11.32
C ARG A 198 8.30 19.16 -12.29
N ARG A 199 8.44 18.05 -13.01
CA ARG A 199 9.31 17.91 -14.19
C ARG A 199 8.46 17.37 -15.33
N ASP A 200 8.52 18.03 -16.49
CA ASP A 200 7.71 17.70 -17.67
C ASP A 200 6.20 17.60 -17.36
N GLY A 201 5.71 18.53 -16.54
CA GLY A 201 4.31 18.58 -16.15
C GLY A 201 3.89 17.48 -15.17
N ARG A 202 4.81 16.70 -14.60
CA ARG A 202 4.49 15.59 -13.67
C ARG A 202 5.24 15.75 -12.35
N THR A 203 4.65 15.28 -11.26
CA THR A 203 5.28 15.33 -9.94
C THR A 203 6.60 14.55 -9.96
N VAL A 204 7.63 15.09 -9.31
CA VAL A 204 8.90 14.39 -9.12
C VAL A 204 8.76 13.41 -7.97
N GLU A 205 8.57 12.13 -8.32
CA GLU A 205 8.29 11.06 -7.36
C GLU A 205 9.21 9.86 -7.56
N ALA A 206 9.40 9.09 -6.50
CA ALA A 206 10.10 7.81 -6.53
C ALA A 206 9.42 6.83 -5.58
N ARG A 207 9.58 5.53 -5.86
CA ARG A 207 9.25 4.46 -4.92
C ARG A 207 10.54 3.89 -4.34
N VAL A 208 10.54 3.66 -3.04
CA VAL A 208 11.63 3.00 -2.33
C VAL A 208 11.09 1.75 -1.65
N TRP A 209 11.80 0.63 -1.82
CA TRP A 209 11.53 -0.63 -1.14
C TRP A 209 12.50 -0.76 0.03
N TRP A 210 11.95 -1.09 1.19
CA TRP A 210 12.69 -1.17 2.44
C TRP A 210 12.53 -2.54 3.06
N VAL A 211 13.64 -3.20 3.38
CA VAL A 211 13.63 -4.48 4.09
C VAL A 211 14.32 -4.28 5.42
N HIS A 212 13.62 -4.61 6.51
CA HIS A 212 14.10 -4.38 7.88
C HIS A 212 14.59 -2.95 8.15
N GLY A 213 13.95 -1.94 7.54
CA GLY A 213 14.31 -0.53 7.70
C GLY A 213 15.35 -0.01 6.71
N GLU A 214 16.02 -0.88 5.96
CA GLU A 214 17.08 -0.50 5.02
C GLU A 214 16.54 -0.37 3.59
N PRO A 215 16.88 0.70 2.84
CA PRO A 215 16.47 0.86 1.46
C PRO A 215 17.23 -0.12 0.56
N VAL A 216 16.53 -1.11 0.01
CA VAL A 216 17.14 -2.15 -0.84
C VAL A 216 16.97 -1.89 -2.34
N LEU A 217 15.98 -1.09 -2.72
CA LEU A 217 15.73 -0.72 -4.11
C LEU A 217 15.06 0.65 -4.17
N THR A 218 15.45 1.46 -5.15
CA THR A 218 14.77 2.70 -5.51
C THR A 218 14.44 2.66 -6.98
N GLY A 219 13.23 3.07 -7.33
CA GLY A 219 12.73 3.05 -8.69
C GLY A 219 11.76 4.19 -8.98
N PRO A 220 11.31 4.30 -10.23
CA PRO A 220 10.32 5.30 -10.59
C PRO A 220 9.00 5.01 -9.88
N HIS A 221 8.23 6.06 -9.59
CA HIS A 221 6.85 5.92 -9.14
C HIS A 221 5.99 5.27 -10.25
N PRO A 222 5.02 4.37 -9.93
CA PRO A 222 4.23 3.68 -10.96
C PRO A 222 3.45 4.59 -11.91
N ASP A 223 3.06 5.80 -11.48
CA ASP A 223 2.35 6.77 -12.35
C ASP A 223 3.31 7.51 -13.31
N THR A 224 4.61 7.46 -13.05
CA THR A 224 5.64 8.13 -13.85
C THR A 224 6.83 7.17 -14.09
N PRO A 225 6.60 6.02 -14.76
CA PRO A 225 7.59 4.95 -14.88
C PRO A 225 8.84 5.36 -15.68
N ASP A 226 8.72 6.40 -16.51
CA ASP A 226 9.79 7.00 -17.31
C ASP A 226 10.54 8.13 -16.60
N LEU A 227 10.10 8.54 -15.40
CA LEU A 227 10.66 9.65 -14.64
C LEU A 227 11.52 9.13 -13.48
N ALA A 228 12.82 8.94 -13.73
CA ALA A 228 13.74 8.55 -12.67
C ALA A 228 14.06 9.76 -11.75
N ALA A 229 13.87 9.58 -10.44
CA ALA A 229 14.25 10.54 -9.42
C ALA A 229 15.08 9.87 -8.33
N ALA A 230 16.07 10.59 -7.79
CA ALA A 230 16.90 10.14 -6.67
C ALA A 230 16.43 10.84 -5.38
N PRO A 231 15.64 10.15 -4.54
CA PRO A 231 15.09 10.77 -3.34
C PRO A 231 16.15 10.99 -2.26
N GLY A 232 16.06 12.12 -1.57
CA GLY A 232 16.84 12.39 -0.37
C GLY A 232 16.23 11.66 0.83
N LEU A 233 16.86 10.55 1.26
CA LEU A 233 16.29 9.67 2.30
C LEU A 233 16.74 9.99 3.73
N ALA A 234 17.60 10.98 3.93
CA ALA A 234 18.21 11.26 5.24
C ALA A 234 17.18 11.50 6.37
N ALA A 235 16.05 12.16 6.08
CA ALA A 235 14.98 12.39 7.04
C ALA A 235 13.97 11.23 7.13
N ILE A 236 13.92 10.35 6.13
CA ILE A 236 12.91 9.28 6.00
C ILE A 236 13.45 7.96 6.55
N ALA A 237 14.68 7.59 6.23
CA ALA A 237 15.26 6.30 6.56
C ALA A 237 15.26 5.99 8.08
N PRO A 238 15.61 6.93 8.99
CA PRO A 238 15.55 6.66 10.43
C PRO A 238 14.12 6.37 10.92
N LEU A 239 13.11 7.00 10.32
CA LEU A 239 11.71 6.81 10.69
C LEU A 239 11.18 5.46 10.19
N VAL A 240 11.54 5.07 8.96
CA VAL A 240 11.19 3.74 8.41
C VAL A 240 11.88 2.62 9.21
N ALA A 241 13.15 2.82 9.60
CA ALA A 241 13.86 1.88 10.47
C ALA A 241 13.19 1.77 11.86
N ALA A 242 12.81 2.90 12.46
CA ALA A 242 12.11 2.91 13.74
C ALA A 242 10.70 2.30 13.67
N PHE A 243 10.02 2.36 12.52
CA PHE A 243 8.74 1.68 12.29
C PHE A 243 8.87 0.15 12.41
N GLY A 244 10.06 -0.41 12.15
CA GLY A 244 10.39 -1.80 12.50
C GLY A 244 9.64 -2.86 11.69
N HIS A 245 9.11 -2.51 10.50
CA HIS A 245 8.36 -3.44 9.66
C HIS A 245 9.29 -4.32 8.79
N PRO A 246 8.97 -5.61 8.57
CA PRO A 246 9.84 -6.50 7.80
C PRO A 246 10.07 -6.06 6.35
N PHE A 247 9.01 -5.61 5.67
CA PHE A 247 9.08 -5.21 4.27
C PHE A 247 8.01 -4.16 3.94
N VAL A 248 8.43 -2.97 3.53
CA VAL A 248 7.52 -1.88 3.13
C VAL A 248 7.97 -1.23 1.84
N THR A 249 7.07 -0.47 1.24
CA THR A 249 7.38 0.53 0.23
C THR A 249 6.98 1.91 0.71
N THR A 250 7.73 2.92 0.29
CA THR A 250 7.31 4.33 0.42
C THR A 250 7.29 4.98 -0.95
N ASP A 251 6.17 5.61 -1.28
CA ASP A 251 6.10 6.59 -2.37
C ASP A 251 6.47 7.95 -1.81
N VAL A 252 7.52 8.54 -2.39
CA VAL A 252 8.07 9.81 -1.95
C VAL A 252 8.00 10.84 -3.06
N ALA A 253 7.61 12.06 -2.70
CA ALA A 253 7.50 13.19 -3.63
C ALA A 253 8.37 14.35 -3.16
N LEU A 254 9.01 15.02 -4.12
CA LEU A 254 9.78 16.24 -3.85
C LEU A 254 8.80 17.41 -3.72
N ARG A 255 8.75 18.04 -2.55
CA ARG A 255 7.98 19.27 -2.32
C ARG A 255 8.67 20.46 -2.98
N ASP A 256 7.90 21.51 -3.31
CA ASP A 256 8.42 22.71 -3.99
C ASP A 256 9.54 23.44 -3.24
N ASP A 257 9.67 23.21 -1.92
CA ASP A 257 10.75 23.77 -1.09
C ASP A 257 12.00 22.88 -1.03
N GLY A 258 12.03 21.78 -1.79
CA GLY A 258 13.16 20.85 -1.86
C GLY A 258 13.13 19.71 -0.84
N ALA A 259 12.14 19.66 0.04
CA ALA A 259 12.00 18.57 1.01
C ALA A 259 11.33 17.34 0.39
N TRP A 260 11.85 16.14 0.67
CA TRP A 260 11.20 14.88 0.29
C TRP A 260 10.13 14.50 1.31
N ARG A 261 8.92 14.19 0.84
CA ARG A 261 7.78 13.81 1.67
C ARG A 261 7.33 12.40 1.36
N VAL A 262 6.93 11.65 2.38
CA VAL A 262 6.27 10.34 2.21
C VAL A 262 4.81 10.60 1.91
N VAL A 263 4.41 10.32 0.67
CA VAL A 263 3.03 10.42 0.20
C VAL A 263 2.26 9.18 0.62
N GLU A 264 2.88 8.01 0.50
CA GLU A 264 2.27 6.73 0.86
C GLU A 264 3.32 5.79 1.45
N LEU A 265 2.94 5.05 2.49
CA LEU A 265 3.61 3.82 2.88
C LEU A 265 2.64 2.67 2.61
N GLY A 266 3.16 1.59 2.04
CA GLY A 266 2.41 0.37 1.78
C GLY A 266 3.20 -0.88 2.17
N ASP A 267 2.48 -1.95 2.51
CA ASP A 267 3.07 -3.27 2.71
C ASP A 267 3.80 -3.73 1.44
N GLY A 268 5.09 -4.07 1.58
CA GLY A 268 5.94 -4.37 0.43
C GLY A 268 5.47 -5.61 -0.33
N GLN A 269 4.79 -6.54 0.33
CA GLN A 269 4.33 -7.81 -0.25
C GLN A 269 3.32 -7.62 -1.38
N VAL A 270 2.63 -6.48 -1.41
CA VAL A 270 1.60 -6.15 -2.42
C VAL A 270 1.99 -4.99 -3.33
N SER A 271 3.25 -4.55 -3.24
CA SER A 271 3.79 -3.54 -4.14
C SER A 271 3.99 -4.09 -5.56
N ASP A 272 3.64 -3.30 -6.56
CA ASP A 272 4.05 -3.53 -7.95
C ASP A 272 5.58 -3.32 -8.07
N LEU A 273 6.22 -4.01 -9.03
CA LEU A 273 7.61 -3.79 -9.42
C LEU A 273 7.65 -3.36 -10.89
N PRO A 274 8.00 -2.09 -11.19
CA PRO A 274 8.08 -1.60 -12.56
C PRO A 274 8.95 -2.49 -13.46
N SER A 275 8.51 -2.73 -14.69
CA SER A 275 9.17 -3.66 -15.65
C SER A 275 10.63 -3.32 -15.98
N GLY A 276 11.04 -2.06 -15.77
CA GLY A 276 12.42 -1.61 -15.95
C GLY A 276 13.36 -1.94 -14.79
N LEU A 277 12.84 -2.44 -13.66
CA LEU A 277 13.66 -2.84 -12.51
C LEU A 277 13.95 -4.34 -12.53
N ASP A 278 15.16 -4.71 -12.14
CA ASP A 278 15.56 -6.11 -12.04
C ASP A 278 14.86 -6.79 -10.84
N PRO A 279 14.02 -7.82 -11.06
CA PRO A 279 13.41 -8.58 -9.99
C PRO A 279 14.42 -9.22 -9.03
N ALA A 280 15.62 -9.55 -9.50
CA ALA A 280 16.65 -10.17 -8.67
C ALA A 280 17.13 -9.23 -7.56
N ALA A 281 17.17 -7.91 -7.79
CA ALA A 281 17.56 -6.94 -6.76
C ALA A 281 16.59 -6.96 -5.57
N LEU A 282 15.29 -6.96 -5.83
CA LEU A 282 14.27 -7.03 -4.77
C LEU A 282 14.31 -8.39 -4.05
N ILE A 283 14.39 -9.49 -4.80
CA ILE A 283 14.43 -10.84 -4.22
C ILE A 283 15.69 -11.03 -3.36
N ALA A 284 16.84 -10.53 -3.80
CA ALA A 284 18.07 -10.57 -3.01
C ALA A 284 17.97 -9.74 -1.73
N GLY A 285 17.29 -8.59 -1.76
CA GLY A 285 17.03 -7.79 -0.56
C GLY A 285 16.10 -8.47 0.45
N LEU A 286 15.22 -9.37 -0.01
CA LEU A 286 14.33 -10.17 0.85
C LEU A 286 14.98 -11.43 1.41
N ALA A 287 16.11 -11.86 0.83
CA ALA A 287 16.85 -13.10 1.11
C ALA A 287 17.72 -13.02 2.36
#